data_AF-A0A8J3LZB1-F1
#
_entry.id   AF-A0A8J3LZB1-F1
#
_cell.length_a   1.000
_cell.length_b   1.000
_cell.length_c   1.000
_cell.angle_alpha   90.00
_cell.angle_beta   90.00
_cell.angle_gamma   90.00
#
_symmetry.space_group_name_H-M   'P 1'
#
loop_
_entity.id
_entity.type
_entity.pdbx_description
1 polymer ?
#
loop_
_entity_poly.entity_id
_entity_poly.type
_entity_poly.pdbx_seq_one_letter_code
_entity_poly.pdbx_strand_id
1 'polypeptide(L)'
;MLDRSQIDAAIFRVAVAAFTYYPDKPNREPGYTLDEDLDWCMRPLRHLPEAPRREMREQIASLVTDPSADRQAFIRRLQRYVENTEQ
;
A
#
# COMPACT_ATOMS: atom_id res chain seq x y z
N MET A 1 -5.23 6.23 -14.12
CA MET A 1 -6.51 5.87 -13.49
C MET A 1 -6.40 4.45 -12.99
N LEU A 2 -6.93 4.13 -11.80
CA LEU A 2 -6.90 2.78 -11.27
C LEU A 2 -8.26 2.11 -11.43
N ASP A 3 -8.26 0.83 -11.79
CA ASP A 3 -9.50 0.04 -11.80
C ASP A 3 -9.81 -0.55 -10.41
N ARG A 4 -11.03 -1.06 -10.25
CA ARG A 4 -11.50 -1.63 -8.99
C ARG A 4 -10.62 -2.79 -8.52
N SER A 5 -10.17 -3.66 -9.42
CA SER A 5 -9.34 -4.81 -9.09
C SER A 5 -7.95 -4.39 -8.59
N GLN A 6 -7.41 -3.28 -9.10
CA GLN A 6 -6.15 -2.70 -8.62
C GLN A 6 -6.29 -2.13 -7.21
N ILE A 7 -7.41 -1.45 -6.92
CA ILE A 7 -7.71 -0.95 -5.58
C ILE A 7 -7.87 -2.09 -4.58
N ASP A 8 -8.69 -3.09 -4.90
CA ASP A 8 -8.93 -4.23 -4.01
C ASP A 8 -7.63 -5.02 -3.79
N ALA A 9 -6.80 -5.18 -4.83
CA ALA A 9 -5.48 -5.79 -4.70
C ALA A 9 -4.54 -4.98 -3.81
N ALA A 10 -4.52 -3.65 -3.90
CA ALA A 10 -3.70 -2.81 -3.03
C ALA A 10 -4.14 -2.96 -1.56
N ILE A 11 -5.45 -2.90 -1.27
CA ILE A 11 -5.98 -3.08 0.08
C ILE A 11 -5.61 -4.45 0.65
N PHE A 12 -5.82 -5.51 -0.13
CA PHE A 12 -5.50 -6.88 0.27
C PHE A 12 -4.00 -7.02 0.62
N ARG A 13 -3.11 -6.54 -0.24
CA ARG A 13 -1.66 -6.66 -0.04
C ARG A 13 -1.18 -5.91 1.18
N VAL A 14 -1.68 -4.69 1.39
CA VAL A 14 -1.37 -3.89 2.59
C VAL A 14 -1.84 -4.58 3.86
N ALA A 15 -3.03 -5.19 3.84
CA ALA A 15 -3.53 -5.95 4.99
C ALA A 15 -2.64 -7.16 5.31
N VAL A 16 -2.21 -7.92 4.29
CA VAL A 16 -1.30 -9.07 4.48
C VAL A 16 0.07 -8.61 5.00
N ALA A 17 0.64 -7.54 4.42
CA ALA A 17 1.92 -7.00 4.88
C ALA A 17 1.85 -6.54 6.35
N ALA A 18 0.80 -5.81 6.73
CA ALA A 18 0.59 -5.37 8.11
C ALA A 18 0.38 -6.54 9.08
N PHE A 19 -0.39 -7.56 8.67
CA PHE A 19 -0.64 -8.75 9.50
C PHE A 19 0.61 -9.59 9.73
N THR A 20 1.52 -9.62 8.76
CA THR A 20 2.77 -10.40 8.81
C THR A 20 3.97 -9.57 9.26
N TYR A 21 3.78 -8.31 9.62
CA TYR A 21 4.86 -7.43 10.09
C TYR A 21 5.21 -7.74 11.54
N TYR A 22 6.51 -7.70 11.84
CA TYR A 22 7.06 -7.71 13.19
C TYR A 22 8.34 -6.85 13.21
N PRO A 23 8.70 -6.19 14.32
CA PRO A 23 9.80 -5.21 14.35
C PRO A 23 11.16 -5.75 13.85
N ASP A 24 11.47 -7.01 14.12
CA ASP A 24 12.72 -7.66 13.71
C ASP A 24 12.71 -8.21 12.27
N LYS A 25 11.64 -7.99 11.51
CA LYS A 25 11.45 -8.49 10.15
C LYS A 25 12.60 -8.14 9.18
N PRO A 26 13.28 -6.97 9.28
CA PRO A 26 14.45 -6.69 8.44
C PRO A 26 15.66 -7.59 8.69
N ASN A 27 15.72 -8.30 9.83
CA ASN A 27 16.95 -8.97 10.30
C ASN A 27 16.97 -10.49 10.10
N ARG A 28 15.89 -11.12 9.60
CA ARG A 28 15.71 -12.58 9.77
C ARG A 28 15.84 -13.45 8.52
N GLU A 29 15.55 -13.01 7.30
CA GLU A 29 15.74 -13.84 6.09
C GLU A 29 15.55 -13.03 4.79
N PRO A 30 16.34 -13.28 3.72
CA PRO A 30 16.07 -12.73 2.39
C PRO A 30 14.69 -13.15 1.88
N GLY A 31 13.92 -12.22 1.31
CA GLY A 31 12.56 -12.48 0.81
C GLY A 31 11.42 -12.07 1.75
N TYR A 32 11.74 -11.54 2.94
CA TYR A 32 10.76 -11.09 3.93
C TYR A 32 11.07 -9.69 4.48
N THR A 33 11.71 -8.81 3.72
CA THR A 33 11.98 -7.44 4.17
C THR A 33 10.76 -6.53 4.05
N LEU A 34 10.74 -5.45 4.84
CA LEU A 34 9.71 -4.41 4.70
C LEU A 34 9.73 -3.80 3.29
N ASP A 35 10.90 -3.55 2.70
CA ASP A 35 10.99 -2.99 1.36
C ASP A 35 10.37 -3.91 0.29
N GLU A 36 10.56 -5.23 0.39
CA GLU A 36 9.93 -6.19 -0.51
C GLU A 36 8.40 -6.21 -0.36
N ASP A 37 7.89 -6.14 0.88
CA ASP A 37 6.46 -6.00 1.15
C ASP A 37 5.89 -4.71 0.54
N LEU A 38 6.61 -3.59 0.69
CA LEU A 38 6.21 -2.30 0.11
C LEU A 38 6.19 -2.37 -1.41
N ASP A 39 7.22 -2.93 -2.03
CA ASP A 39 7.28 -3.10 -3.48
C ASP A 39 6.14 -4.00 -3.98
N TRP A 40 5.81 -5.07 -3.26
CA TRP A 40 4.67 -5.93 -3.57
C TRP A 40 3.33 -5.19 -3.45
N CYS A 41 3.14 -4.40 -2.39
CA CYS A 41 1.95 -3.57 -2.18
C CYS A 41 1.79 -2.50 -3.27
N MET A 42 2.90 -1.95 -3.79
CA MET A 42 2.89 -0.88 -4.78
C MET A 42 2.64 -1.34 -6.22
N ARG A 43 2.79 -2.64 -6.55
CA ARG A 43 2.59 -3.17 -7.92
C ARG A 43 1.23 -2.82 -8.55
N PRO A 44 0.07 -2.88 -7.86
CA PRO A 44 -1.21 -2.45 -8.43
C PRO A 44 -1.28 -0.94 -8.69
N LEU A 45 -0.47 -0.15 -7.98
CA LEU A 45 -0.42 1.32 -8.04
C LEU A 45 0.63 1.84 -9.02
N ARG A 46 1.28 0.98 -9.81
CA ARG A 46 2.41 1.33 -10.69
C ARG A 46 2.10 2.42 -11.72
N HIS A 47 0.82 2.58 -12.08
CA HIS A 47 0.34 3.55 -13.07
C HIS A 47 -0.01 4.92 -12.46
N LEU A 48 0.16 5.10 -11.16
CA LEU A 48 0.07 6.42 -10.54
C LEU A 48 1.26 7.30 -10.97
N PRO A 49 1.05 8.63 -11.10
CA PRO A 49 2.16 9.58 -11.27
C PRO A 49 3.15 9.48 -10.11
N GLU A 50 4.41 9.84 -10.37
CA GLU A 50 5.52 9.59 -9.44
C GLU A 50 5.30 10.17 -8.03
N ALA A 51 4.90 11.43 -7.93
CA ALA A 51 4.68 12.08 -6.63
C ALA A 51 3.57 11.40 -5.81
N PRO A 52 2.34 11.22 -6.33
CA PRO A 52 1.30 10.41 -5.67
C PRO A 52 1.74 8.99 -5.31
N ARG A 53 2.55 8.36 -6.16
CA ARG A 53 3.06 7.01 -5.93
C ARG A 53 4.04 6.96 -4.76
N ARG A 54 4.92 7.96 -4.63
CA ARG A 54 5.85 8.09 -3.49
C ARG A 54 5.10 8.29 -2.18
N GLU A 55 4.14 9.22 -2.16
CA GLU A 55 3.29 9.45 -0.99
C GLU A 55 2.46 8.23 -0.59
N MET A 56 2.04 7.40 -1.56
CA MET A 56 1.39 6.12 -1.27
C MET A 56 2.33 5.12 -0.62
N ARG A 57 3.57 5.03 -1.09
CA ARG A 57 4.57 4.13 -0.49
C ARG A 57 4.84 4.49 0.98
N GLU A 58 4.97 5.78 1.28
CA GLU A 58 5.14 6.29 2.64
C GLU A 58 3.93 5.98 3.53
N GLN A 59 2.71 6.21 3.03
CA GLN A 59 1.50 5.89 3.78
C GLN A 59 1.36 4.39 4.04
N ILE A 60 1.71 3.54 3.06
CA ILE A 60 1.69 2.08 3.22
C ILE A 60 2.73 1.63 4.25
N ALA A 61 3.93 2.21 4.26
CA ALA A 61 4.93 1.91 5.28
C ALA A 61 4.41 2.21 6.71
N SER A 62 3.72 3.34 6.89
CA SER A 62 3.06 3.64 8.17
C SER A 62 1.98 2.60 8.51
N LEU A 63 1.10 2.23 7.56
CA LEU A 63 0.03 1.25 7.80
C LEU A 63 0.52 -0.16 8.13
N VAL A 64 1.70 -0.53 7.62
CA VAL A 64 2.34 -1.83 7.86
C VAL A 64 3.02 -1.86 9.23
N THR A 65 3.70 -0.77 9.60
CA THR A 65 4.55 -0.73 10.80
C THR A 65 3.84 -0.22 12.05
N ASP A 66 2.76 0.56 11.90
CA ASP A 66 1.97 1.12 12.98
C ASP A 66 0.54 0.51 13.00
N PRO A 67 0.21 -0.31 14.02
CA PRO A 67 -1.13 -0.88 14.14
C PRO A 67 -2.22 0.15 14.44
N SER A 68 -1.86 1.36 14.89
CA SER A 68 -2.79 2.46 15.20
C SER A 68 -3.10 3.37 14.00
N ALA A 69 -2.41 3.20 12.88
CA ALA A 69 -2.59 4.03 11.69
C ALA A 69 -4.01 3.96 11.10
N ASP A 70 -4.52 5.09 10.59
CA ASP A 70 -5.87 5.20 10.02
C ASP A 70 -6.00 4.48 8.66
N ARG A 71 -6.48 3.24 8.71
CA ARG A 71 -6.74 2.41 7.52
C ARG A 71 -7.91 2.93 6.67
N GLN A 72 -8.87 3.62 7.28
CA GLN A 72 -10.02 4.16 6.56
C GLN A 72 -9.61 5.36 5.69
N ALA A 73 -8.69 6.20 6.17
CA ALA A 73 -8.12 7.29 5.37
C ALA A 73 -7.41 6.77 4.11
N PHE A 74 -6.68 5.66 4.23
CA PHE A 74 -6.04 5.00 3.09
C PHE A 74 -7.05 4.49 2.06
N ILE A 75 -8.09 3.78 2.50
CA ILE A 75 -9.13 3.25 1.59
C ILE A 75 -9.84 4.40 0.86
N ARG A 76 -10.22 5.47 1.57
CA ARG A 76 -10.83 6.67 0.96
C ARG A 76 -9.90 7.32 -0.06
N ARG A 77 -8.59 7.40 0.25
CA ARG A 77 -7.60 7.97 -0.67
C ARG A 77 -7.48 7.14 -1.96
N LEU A 78 -7.50 5.81 -1.84
CA LEU A 78 -7.48 4.90 -2.97
C LEU A 78 -8.71 5.04 -3.86
N GLN A 79 -9.90 5.19 -3.27
CA GLN A 79 -11.17 5.35 -3.99
C GLN A 79 -11.20 6.59 -4.90
N ARG A 80 -10.53 7.68 -4.50
CA ARG A 80 -10.40 8.90 -5.33
C ARG A 80 -9.69 8.69 -6.67
N TYR A 81 -8.90 7.62 -6.82
CA TYR A 81 -8.24 7.29 -8.10
C TYR A 81 -9.13 6.52 -9.08
N VAL A 82 -10.31 6.06 -8.62
CA VAL A 82 -11.37 5.43 -9.44
C VAL A 82 -12.34 6.49 -9.98
N GLU A 83 -12.59 7.55 -9.20
CA GLU A 83 -13.67 8.52 -9.45
C GLU A 83 -13.35 9.60 -10.50
N ASN A 84 -12.10 9.71 -10.99
CA ASN A 84 -11.72 10.72 -12.00
C ASN A 84 -12.18 10.41 -13.44
N THR A 85 -13.35 9.77 -13.62
CA THR A 85 -13.88 9.38 -14.94
C THR A 85 -15.05 10.25 -15.43
N GLU A 86 -15.42 11.31 -14.71
CA GLU A 86 -16.56 12.19 -15.11
C GLU A 86 -16.27 13.69 -14.94
N GLN A 87 -15.30 14.22 -15.70
CA GLN A 87 -15.25 15.65 -16.06
C GLN A 87 -14.75 15.83 -17.50
#